data_AF-K0J7Z4-F1
#
_entry.id   AF-K0J7Z4-F1
#
_cell.length_a   1.000
_cell.length_b   1.000
_cell.length_c   1.000
_cell.angle_alpha   90.00
_cell.angle_beta   90.00
_cell.angle_gamma   90.00
#
_symmetry.space_group_name_H-M   'P 1'
#
loop_
_entity.id
_entity.type
_entity.pdbx_description
1 polymer ?
#
loop_
_entity_poly.entity_id
_entity_poly.type
_entity_poly.pdbx_seq_one_letter_code
_entity_poly.pdbx_strand_id
1 'polypeptide(L)'
;MTVILFAIFLFLLLRPNQFNQTTVTEPDQEPIDQVISQVESMDEEVQTATNDLSQTLKEAVEQTINVFTQNDYYITAIGDSLTQGVGDETNRDGYLSTVKRRLSAMDYRVRIDNFGQRGFKTNQVIDRIKEEASVQRSIRRADIILLTVGANDMIKIVRDNILSLNEAIFDEEIDHYQSRLIELFELIQSYNEDVEIFLIGFYNPFEGYFDEVEALEDILNKWNNIGKVTFESYEQGHFIPIHDLFQIDRVNLLANDNFHPNETGYSLIGARVLEEMLPTFELIAQEKKEMMDEQISPQ
;
A
#
# COMPACT_ATOMS: atom_id res chain seq x y z
N MET A 1 21.51 10.95 29.84
CA MET A 1 21.75 11.05 28.39
C MET A 1 22.52 9.87 27.79
N THR A 2 23.76 9.53 28.18
CA THR A 2 24.60 8.55 27.43
C THR A 2 24.17 7.08 27.48
N VAL A 3 23.40 6.66 28.49
CA VAL A 3 23.01 5.24 28.69
C VAL A 3 21.73 4.88 27.93
N ILE A 4 20.85 5.86 27.70
CA ILE A 4 19.52 5.65 27.11
C ILE A 4 19.61 5.43 25.60
N LEU A 5 20.43 6.23 24.91
CA LEU A 5 20.70 6.08 23.47
C LEU A 5 21.41 4.75 23.14
N PHE A 6 22.14 4.18 24.09
CA PHE A 6 22.81 2.88 23.92
C PHE A 6 21.82 1.70 23.93
N ALA A 7 20.69 1.81 24.63
CA ALA A 7 19.65 0.78 24.66
C ALA A 7 18.85 0.75 23.34
N ILE A 8 18.54 1.92 22.76
CA ILE A 8 17.92 2.05 21.43
C ILE A 8 18.83 1.45 20.34
N PHE A 9 20.14 1.61 20.49
CA PHE A 9 21.15 1.08 19.56
C PHE A 9 21.28 -0.45 19.60
N LEU A 10 21.25 -1.07 20.78
CA LEU A 10 21.35 -2.53 20.93
C LEU A 10 20.12 -3.25 20.35
N PHE A 11 18.96 -2.58 20.42
CA PHE A 11 17.70 -3.04 19.90
C PHE A 11 17.71 -3.23 18.37
N LEU A 12 18.42 -2.37 17.62
CA LEU A 12 18.47 -2.43 16.14
C LEU A 12 19.49 -3.43 15.56
N LEU A 13 20.42 -3.97 16.37
CA LEU A 13 21.59 -4.73 15.90
C LEU A 13 21.49 -6.26 16.00
N LEU A 14 20.50 -6.81 16.73
CA LEU A 14 20.43 -8.25 16.98
C LEU A 14 19.28 -8.90 16.20
N ARG A 15 19.62 -9.71 15.18
CA ARG A 15 18.70 -10.62 14.48
C ARG A 15 19.24 -12.05 14.51
N PRO A 16 18.43 -13.07 14.83
CA PRO A 16 18.68 -14.44 14.39
C PRO A 16 18.13 -14.66 12.98
N ASN A 17 18.94 -15.29 12.13
CA ASN A 17 18.52 -15.91 10.86
C ASN A 17 17.73 -17.19 11.17
N GLN A 18 16.59 -17.44 10.51
CA GLN A 18 16.22 -18.75 9.98
C GLN A 18 15.29 -18.66 8.76
N PHE A 19 15.67 -19.40 7.72
CA PHE A 19 14.87 -19.80 6.56
C PHE A 19 13.73 -20.72 7.00
N ASN A 20 12.58 -20.68 6.31
CA ASN A 20 11.82 -21.88 5.99
C ASN A 20 10.95 -21.69 4.73
N GLN A 21 10.93 -22.73 3.90
CA GLN A 21 10.12 -22.89 2.70
C GLN A 21 8.67 -23.22 3.07
N THR A 22 7.71 -22.75 2.28
CA THR A 22 6.31 -23.20 2.39
C THR A 22 5.80 -23.68 1.05
N THR A 23 5.19 -24.85 1.11
CA THR A 23 4.65 -25.70 0.05
C THR A 23 3.37 -25.10 -0.55
N VAL A 24 3.25 -25.16 -1.88
CA VAL A 24 2.06 -24.80 -2.65
C VAL A 24 1.06 -25.97 -2.62
N THR A 25 -0.20 -25.70 -2.33
CA THR A 25 -1.34 -26.60 -2.61
C THR A 25 -2.22 -25.95 -3.66
N GLU A 26 -2.29 -26.56 -4.85
CA GLU A 26 -3.32 -26.30 -5.87
C GLU A 26 -4.65 -26.96 -5.48
N PRO A 27 -5.80 -26.37 -5.82
CA PRO A 27 -7.08 -27.06 -5.77
C PRO A 27 -7.35 -27.82 -7.08
N ASP A 28 -7.80 -29.08 -6.95
CA ASP A 28 -8.22 -29.95 -8.04
C ASP A 28 -9.26 -29.26 -8.94
N GLN A 29 -8.91 -29.07 -10.22
CA GLN A 29 -9.86 -28.79 -11.29
C GLN A 29 -10.18 -30.11 -11.99
N GLU A 30 -11.45 -30.54 -11.94
CA GLU A 30 -11.92 -31.52 -12.92
C GLU A 30 -11.77 -30.92 -14.33
N PRO A 31 -11.16 -31.62 -15.30
CA PRO A 31 -10.90 -31.06 -16.61
C PRO A 31 -12.21 -30.95 -17.38
N ILE A 32 -12.53 -29.71 -17.74
CA ILE A 32 -13.63 -29.27 -18.61
C ILE A 32 -13.74 -30.15 -19.88
N ASP A 33 -12.64 -30.74 -20.33
CA ASP A 33 -12.54 -31.67 -21.45
C ASP A 33 -13.49 -32.89 -21.35
N GLN A 34 -13.77 -33.38 -20.14
CA GLN A 34 -14.70 -34.52 -19.97
C GLN A 34 -16.16 -34.13 -20.19
N VAL A 35 -16.53 -32.89 -19.86
CA VAL A 35 -17.90 -32.38 -20.07
C VAL A 35 -18.15 -32.11 -21.56
N ILE A 36 -17.15 -31.61 -22.27
CA ILE A 36 -17.21 -31.35 -23.71
C ILE A 36 -17.41 -32.65 -24.51
N SER A 37 -16.71 -33.73 -24.12
CA SER A 37 -16.80 -35.02 -24.82
C SER A 37 -18.19 -35.68 -24.78
N GLN A 38 -19.02 -35.37 -23.79
CA GLN A 38 -20.39 -35.91 -23.66
C GLN A 38 -21.40 -35.16 -24.53
N VAL A 39 -21.08 -33.95 -24.96
CA VAL A 39 -21.97 -33.11 -25.79
C VAL A 39 -21.77 -33.39 -27.29
N GLU A 40 -20.57 -33.85 -27.68
CA GLU A 40 -20.22 -34.13 -29.08
C GLU A 40 -20.89 -35.39 -29.67
N SER A 41 -21.53 -36.24 -28.85
CA SER A 41 -22.07 -37.54 -29.27
C SER A 41 -23.55 -37.55 -29.70
N MET A 42 -24.16 -36.42 -30.07
CA MET A 42 -25.56 -36.33 -30.53
C MET A 42 -25.67 -35.66 -31.91
N ASP A 43 -26.62 -36.17 -32.73
CA ASP A 43 -26.79 -36.08 -34.19
C ASP A 43 -26.38 -34.77 -34.93
N GLU A 44 -25.96 -34.92 -36.19
CA GLU A 44 -25.37 -33.87 -37.07
C GLU A 44 -26.24 -32.62 -37.33
N GLU A 45 -27.57 -32.71 -37.24
CA GLU A 45 -28.47 -31.55 -37.42
C GLU A 45 -28.69 -30.77 -36.10
N VAL A 46 -28.39 -31.40 -34.96
CA VAL A 46 -28.32 -30.76 -33.66
C VAL A 46 -26.96 -30.07 -33.50
N GLN A 47 -25.88 -30.64 -34.04
CA GLN A 47 -24.52 -30.11 -33.97
C GLN A 47 -24.36 -28.67 -34.49
N THR A 48 -25.01 -28.27 -35.58
CA THR A 48 -24.88 -26.89 -36.10
C THR A 48 -25.60 -25.87 -35.22
N ALA A 49 -26.79 -26.19 -34.70
CA ALA A 49 -27.52 -25.32 -33.77
C ALA A 49 -26.91 -25.32 -32.36
N THR A 50 -26.35 -26.44 -31.90
CA THR A 50 -25.64 -26.54 -30.63
C THR A 50 -24.26 -25.94 -30.69
N ASN A 51 -23.58 -25.95 -31.83
CA ASN A 51 -22.29 -25.26 -31.97
C ASN A 51 -22.49 -23.75 -31.90
N ASP A 52 -23.50 -23.19 -32.57
CA ASP A 52 -23.80 -21.76 -32.51
C ASP A 52 -24.26 -21.34 -31.11
N LEU A 53 -25.14 -22.12 -30.48
CA LEU A 53 -25.58 -21.85 -29.10
C LEU A 53 -24.47 -22.08 -28.07
N SER A 54 -23.62 -23.10 -28.24
CA SER A 54 -22.49 -23.39 -27.36
C SER A 54 -21.38 -22.36 -27.54
N GLN A 55 -21.19 -21.83 -28.74
CA GLN A 55 -20.23 -20.76 -29.01
C GLN A 55 -20.74 -19.44 -28.46
N THR A 56 -22.03 -19.12 -28.65
CA THR A 56 -22.67 -17.95 -28.03
C THR A 56 -22.69 -18.05 -26.50
N LEU A 57 -22.96 -19.23 -25.94
CA LEU A 57 -22.92 -19.45 -24.49
C LEU A 57 -21.49 -19.41 -23.96
N LYS A 58 -20.51 -19.94 -24.71
CA LYS A 58 -19.09 -19.86 -24.35
C LYS A 58 -18.59 -18.43 -24.42
N GLU A 59 -18.98 -17.64 -25.42
CA GLU A 59 -18.67 -16.22 -25.53
C GLU A 59 -19.36 -15.41 -24.44
N ALA A 60 -20.63 -15.72 -24.11
CA ALA A 60 -21.35 -15.09 -23.01
C ALA A 60 -20.75 -15.47 -21.65
N VAL A 61 -20.32 -16.72 -21.46
CA VAL A 61 -19.64 -17.21 -20.26
C VAL A 61 -18.21 -16.68 -20.19
N GLU A 62 -17.48 -16.53 -21.29
CA GLU A 62 -16.15 -15.92 -21.36
C GLU A 62 -16.21 -14.40 -21.19
N GLN A 63 -17.24 -13.73 -21.69
CA GLN A 63 -17.52 -12.32 -21.38
C GLN A 63 -17.91 -12.18 -19.92
N THR A 64 -18.79 -13.04 -19.41
CA THR A 64 -19.18 -13.03 -18.00
C THR A 64 -17.95 -13.31 -17.13
N ILE A 65 -17.17 -14.34 -17.40
CA ILE A 65 -15.92 -14.67 -16.70
C ILE A 65 -14.91 -13.53 -16.85
N ASN A 66 -14.68 -12.94 -18.02
CA ASN A 66 -13.77 -11.79 -18.18
C ASN A 66 -14.24 -10.56 -17.40
N VAL A 67 -15.55 -10.28 -17.41
CA VAL A 67 -16.18 -9.29 -16.54
C VAL A 67 -15.95 -9.68 -15.08
N PHE A 68 -15.96 -10.97 -14.72
CA PHE A 68 -15.72 -11.50 -13.37
C PHE A 68 -14.22 -11.70 -12.99
N THR A 69 -13.27 -11.64 -13.92
CA THR A 69 -11.83 -11.91 -13.69
C THR A 69 -10.90 -10.71 -13.90
N GLN A 70 -11.37 -9.59 -14.45
CA GLN A 70 -10.62 -8.34 -14.41
C GLN A 70 -10.83 -7.66 -13.05
N ASN A 71 -9.74 -7.26 -12.38
CA ASN A 71 -9.87 -6.41 -11.20
C ASN A 71 -10.36 -5.04 -11.66
N ASP A 72 -11.36 -4.49 -10.98
CA ASP A 72 -11.96 -3.21 -11.34
C ASP A 72 -11.09 -2.03 -10.88
N TYR A 73 -10.33 -2.25 -9.79
CA TYR A 73 -9.52 -1.22 -9.15
C TYR A 73 -8.10 -1.72 -8.86
N TYR A 74 -7.13 -0.86 -9.14
CA TYR A 74 -5.70 -1.11 -8.98
C TYR A 74 -5.12 -0.13 -7.97
N ILE A 75 -4.59 -0.67 -6.87
CA ILE A 75 -3.88 0.10 -5.85
C ILE A 75 -2.40 -0.28 -5.93
N THR A 76 -1.54 0.72 -5.98
CA THR A 76 -0.09 0.52 -5.92
C THR A 76 0.44 1.07 -4.61
N ALA A 77 0.93 0.20 -3.73
CA ALA A 77 1.55 0.61 -2.49
C ALA A 77 3.07 0.69 -2.66
N ILE A 78 3.66 1.86 -2.42
CA ILE A 78 5.10 2.11 -2.57
C ILE A 78 5.62 2.64 -1.24
N GLY A 79 6.81 2.20 -0.82
CA GLY A 79 7.41 2.83 0.36
C GLY A 79 8.41 1.97 1.09
N ASP A 80 8.42 2.15 2.41
CA ASP A 80 9.43 1.59 3.30
C ASP A 80 8.97 0.31 4.03
N SER A 81 9.40 0.13 5.28
CA SER A 81 9.00 -1.02 6.11
C SER A 81 7.51 -1.03 6.44
N LEU A 82 6.85 0.12 6.51
CA LEU A 82 5.42 0.17 6.81
C LEU A 82 4.63 -0.43 5.65
N THR A 83 4.94 -0.05 4.41
CA THR A 83 4.37 -0.64 3.20
C THR A 83 4.77 -2.11 3.04
N GLN A 84 6.00 -2.49 3.40
CA GLN A 84 6.41 -3.90 3.35
C GLN A 84 5.65 -4.78 4.35
N GLY A 85 5.16 -4.21 5.46
CA GLY A 85 4.50 -4.97 6.53
C GLY A 85 5.46 -5.55 7.57
N VAL A 86 6.61 -4.91 7.82
CA VAL A 86 7.56 -5.38 8.86
C VAL A 86 6.90 -5.32 10.24
N GLY A 87 6.99 -6.40 11.03
CA GLY A 87 6.35 -6.48 12.35
C GLY A 87 5.00 -7.19 12.32
N ASP A 88 4.42 -7.39 11.13
CA ASP A 88 3.29 -8.31 10.94
C ASP A 88 3.78 -9.77 10.90
N GLU A 89 3.71 -10.45 12.05
CA GLU A 89 4.08 -11.86 12.18
C GLU A 89 3.16 -12.80 11.38
N THR A 90 2.01 -12.30 10.92
CA THR A 90 1.06 -13.09 10.13
C THR A 90 1.39 -13.11 8.64
N ASN A 91 2.37 -12.30 8.20
CA ASN A 91 2.78 -12.15 6.81
C ASN A 91 1.60 -11.85 5.86
N ARG A 92 0.67 -11.00 6.31
CA ARG A 92 -0.52 -10.56 5.55
C ARG A 92 -0.34 -9.12 5.06
N ASP A 93 0.83 -8.80 4.52
CA ASP A 93 1.10 -7.51 3.88
C ASP A 93 0.82 -6.26 4.77
N GLY A 94 0.91 -6.39 6.11
CA GLY A 94 0.70 -5.27 7.04
C GLY A 94 -0.68 -4.62 6.89
N TYR A 95 -0.73 -3.28 6.77
CA TYR A 95 -1.99 -2.54 6.69
C TYR A 95 -2.79 -2.83 5.41
N LEU A 96 -2.12 -3.27 4.34
CA LEU A 96 -2.73 -3.52 3.04
C LEU A 96 -3.73 -4.68 3.09
N SER A 97 -3.54 -5.69 3.95
CA SER A 97 -4.55 -6.74 4.11
C SER A 97 -5.86 -6.22 4.66
N THR A 98 -5.83 -5.25 5.56
CA THR A 98 -7.05 -4.65 6.11
C THR A 98 -7.78 -3.83 5.06
N VAL A 99 -7.04 -3.03 4.27
CA VAL A 99 -7.60 -2.30 3.12
C VAL A 99 -8.27 -3.28 2.14
N LYS A 100 -7.52 -4.28 1.67
CA LYS A 100 -8.00 -5.28 0.70
C LYS A 100 -9.25 -6.00 1.20
N ARG A 101 -9.20 -6.53 2.42
CA ARG A 101 -10.31 -7.31 3.01
C ARG A 101 -11.58 -6.46 3.15
N ARG A 102 -11.45 -5.20 3.55
CA ARG A 102 -12.60 -4.32 3.75
C ARG A 102 -13.21 -3.86 2.44
N LEU A 103 -12.39 -3.51 1.43
CA LEU A 103 -12.90 -3.21 0.09
C LEU A 103 -13.60 -4.42 -0.52
N SER A 104 -13.04 -5.64 -0.39
CA SER A 104 -13.71 -6.85 -0.84
C SER A 104 -15.01 -7.15 -0.09
N ALA A 105 -15.12 -6.78 1.18
CA ALA A 105 -16.37 -6.90 1.94
C ALA A 105 -17.43 -5.86 1.52
N MET A 106 -17.05 -4.84 0.76
CA MET A 106 -17.92 -3.86 0.10
C MET A 106 -18.15 -4.25 -1.38
N ASP A 107 -17.87 -5.49 -1.76
CA ASP A 107 -17.98 -6.03 -3.12
C ASP A 107 -17.07 -5.37 -4.18
N TYR A 108 -16.04 -4.62 -3.75
CA TYR A 108 -15.02 -4.11 -4.67
C TYR A 108 -13.94 -5.15 -4.96
N ARG A 109 -13.68 -5.38 -6.24
CA ARG A 109 -12.59 -6.26 -6.70
C ARG A 109 -11.32 -5.44 -6.90
N VAL A 110 -10.43 -5.54 -5.91
CA VAL A 110 -9.20 -4.75 -5.88
C VAL A 110 -7.96 -5.61 -6.00
N ARG A 111 -7.01 -5.15 -6.83
CA ARG A 111 -5.64 -5.65 -6.88
C ARG A 111 -4.72 -4.65 -6.23
N ILE A 112 -3.96 -5.12 -5.24
CA ILE A 112 -2.94 -4.31 -4.57
C ILE A 112 -1.56 -4.88 -4.94
N ASP A 113 -0.70 -4.06 -5.54
CA ASP A 113 0.72 -4.37 -5.70
C ASP A 113 1.52 -3.72 -4.57
N ASN A 114 2.34 -4.51 -3.87
CA ASN A 114 3.16 -4.04 -2.76
C ASN A 114 4.63 -3.91 -3.19
N PHE A 115 5.13 -2.67 -3.22
CA PHE A 115 6.52 -2.30 -3.47
C PHE A 115 7.20 -1.68 -2.24
N GLY A 116 6.81 -2.11 -1.04
CA GLY A 116 7.48 -1.75 0.20
C GLY A 116 8.86 -2.39 0.33
N GLN A 117 9.83 -1.62 0.79
CA GLN A 117 11.18 -2.11 1.03
C GLN A 117 11.76 -1.51 2.31
N ARG A 118 11.97 -2.37 3.30
CA ARG A 118 12.50 -2.01 4.63
C ARG A 118 13.78 -1.19 4.52
N GLY A 119 13.80 -0.07 5.23
CA GLY A 119 14.96 0.81 5.34
C GLY A 119 15.12 1.80 4.19
N PHE A 120 14.19 1.81 3.23
CA PHE A 120 14.24 2.79 2.14
C PHE A 120 13.97 4.20 2.67
N LYS A 121 14.88 5.10 2.32
CA LYS A 121 14.71 6.55 2.43
C LYS A 121 13.98 7.09 1.20
N THR A 122 13.47 8.32 1.27
CA THR A 122 12.72 8.94 0.17
C THR A 122 13.49 8.90 -1.16
N ASN A 123 14.79 9.21 -1.15
CA ASN A 123 15.61 9.16 -2.38
C ASN A 123 15.71 7.75 -2.99
N GLN A 124 15.76 6.71 -2.17
CA GLN A 124 15.84 5.33 -2.64
C GLN A 124 14.50 4.84 -3.22
N VAL A 125 13.38 5.37 -2.73
CA VAL A 125 12.07 5.14 -3.35
C VAL A 125 12.00 5.81 -4.73
N ILE A 126 12.47 7.05 -4.84
CA ILE A 126 12.58 7.75 -6.13
C ILE A 126 13.43 6.96 -7.12
N ASP A 127 14.64 6.54 -6.72
CA ASP A 127 15.54 5.75 -7.55
C ASP A 127 14.85 4.45 -8.02
N ARG A 128 14.17 3.75 -7.11
CA ARG A 128 13.44 2.52 -7.42
C ARG A 128 12.34 2.74 -8.46
N ILE A 129 11.56 3.82 -8.36
CA ILE A 129 10.54 4.15 -9.36
C ILE A 129 11.18 4.41 -10.72
N LYS A 130 12.32 5.12 -10.77
CA LYS A 130 13.05 5.42 -12.02
C LYS A 130 13.67 4.17 -12.66
N GLU A 131 14.10 3.20 -11.87
CA GLU A 131 14.90 2.06 -12.34
C GLU A 131 14.07 0.78 -12.57
N GLU A 132 13.05 0.51 -11.75
CA GLU A 132 12.30 -0.75 -11.80
C GLU A 132 11.08 -0.67 -12.71
N ALA A 133 11.18 -1.31 -13.88
CA ALA A 133 10.08 -1.37 -14.86
C ALA A 133 8.78 -1.99 -14.29
N SER A 134 8.86 -2.88 -13.29
CA SER A 134 7.69 -3.43 -12.60
C SER A 134 6.92 -2.37 -11.81
N VAL A 135 7.63 -1.48 -11.10
CA VAL A 135 7.02 -0.38 -10.33
C VAL A 135 6.34 0.59 -11.29
N GLN A 136 7.04 0.98 -12.36
CA GLN A 136 6.51 1.88 -13.39
C GLN A 136 5.24 1.32 -14.04
N ARG A 137 5.20 0.02 -14.38
CA ARG A 137 4.00 -0.61 -14.95
C ARG A 137 2.84 -0.68 -13.97
N SER A 138 3.12 -0.72 -12.66
CA SER A 138 2.07 -0.72 -11.65
C SER A 138 1.50 0.69 -11.49
N ILE A 139 2.34 1.72 -11.38
CA ILE A 139 1.94 3.14 -11.34
C ILE A 139 1.05 3.52 -12.54
N ARG A 140 1.46 3.16 -13.76
CA ARG A 140 0.69 3.44 -15.00
C ARG A 140 -0.72 2.87 -15.04
N ARG A 141 -1.02 1.88 -14.20
CA ARG A 141 -2.34 1.22 -14.14
C ARG A 141 -3.09 1.52 -12.85
N ALA A 142 -2.45 2.22 -11.92
CA ALA A 142 -3.00 2.47 -10.60
C ALA A 142 -4.11 3.52 -10.69
N ASP A 143 -5.19 3.27 -9.96
CA ASP A 143 -6.20 4.28 -9.64
C ASP A 143 -5.76 5.07 -8.41
N ILE A 144 -5.14 4.37 -7.45
CA ILE A 144 -4.68 4.93 -6.19
C ILE A 144 -3.24 4.47 -5.91
N ILE A 145 -2.43 5.38 -5.40
CA ILE A 145 -1.12 5.08 -4.81
C ILE A 145 -1.15 5.36 -3.32
N LEU A 146 -0.71 4.36 -2.54
CA LEU A 146 -0.50 4.50 -1.09
C LEU A 146 1.01 4.59 -0.84
N LEU A 147 1.46 5.69 -0.26
CA LEU A 147 2.88 6.02 -0.15
C LEU A 147 3.33 6.11 1.32
N THR A 148 4.44 5.45 1.66
CA THR A 148 5.13 5.61 2.95
C THR A 148 6.60 5.96 2.71
N VAL A 149 7.03 7.17 3.08
CA VAL A 149 8.41 7.65 2.89
C VAL A 149 8.81 8.62 4.00
N GLY A 150 10.11 8.84 4.22
CA GLY A 150 10.63 9.85 5.13
C GLY A 150 11.01 9.36 6.53
N ALA A 151 10.42 8.25 7.02
CA ALA A 151 10.74 7.74 8.36
C ALA A 151 12.23 7.35 8.46
N ASN A 152 12.79 6.72 7.42
CA ASN A 152 14.20 6.36 7.39
C ASN A 152 15.14 7.57 7.20
N ASP A 153 14.64 8.68 6.65
CA ASP A 153 15.36 9.95 6.55
C ASP A 153 15.55 10.54 7.94
N MET A 154 14.48 10.61 8.75
CA MET A 154 14.55 11.01 10.16
C MET A 154 15.44 10.08 10.99
N ILE A 155 15.28 8.76 10.84
CA ILE A 155 16.08 7.78 11.57
C ILE A 155 17.57 7.89 11.25
N LYS A 156 17.94 8.29 10.01
CA LYS A 156 19.33 8.58 9.67
C LYS A 156 19.86 9.77 10.47
N ILE A 157 19.10 10.87 10.59
CA ILE A 157 19.49 12.04 11.39
C ILE A 157 19.75 11.64 12.84
N VAL A 158 18.81 10.87 13.43
CA VAL A 158 18.94 10.36 14.80
C VAL A 158 20.22 9.55 14.97
N ARG A 159 20.50 8.62 14.05
CA ARG A 159 21.70 7.77 14.10
C ARG A 159 23.00 8.56 13.99
N ASP A 160 23.04 9.54 13.08
CA ASP A 160 24.25 10.32 12.83
C ASP A 160 24.54 11.33 13.95
N ASN A 161 23.52 11.71 14.72
CA ASN A 161 23.60 12.74 15.77
C ASN A 161 23.28 12.22 17.18
N ILE A 162 23.45 10.91 17.40
CA ILE A 162 23.13 10.19 18.64
C ILE A 162 23.69 10.87 19.91
N LEU A 163 24.85 11.53 19.85
CA LEU A 163 25.50 12.16 21.01
C LEU A 163 25.12 13.64 21.21
N SER A 164 24.46 14.26 20.24
CA SER A 164 24.18 15.70 20.20
C SER A 164 22.92 16.01 19.40
N LEU A 165 21.86 15.27 19.66
CA LEU A 165 20.58 15.45 18.97
C LEU A 165 20.00 16.82 19.34
N ASN A 166 19.68 17.61 18.34
CA ASN A 166 18.99 18.88 18.51
C ASN A 166 18.02 19.12 17.35
N GLU A 167 16.99 19.92 17.60
CA GLU A 167 15.91 20.21 16.66
C GLU A 167 16.40 20.89 15.36
N ALA A 168 17.40 21.76 15.44
CA ALA A 168 17.92 22.50 14.29
C ALA A 168 18.45 21.59 13.17
N ILE A 169 19.00 20.42 13.52
CA ILE A 169 19.47 19.45 12.50
C ILE A 169 18.28 18.86 11.72
N PHE A 170 17.12 18.68 12.36
CA PHE A 170 15.92 18.23 11.67
C PHE A 170 15.31 19.33 10.82
N ASP A 171 15.34 20.58 11.32
CA ASP A 171 14.91 21.75 10.57
C ASP A 171 15.79 21.99 9.33
N GLU A 172 17.08 21.66 9.36
CA GLU A 172 17.96 21.70 8.17
C GLU A 172 17.57 20.64 7.12
N GLU A 173 17.15 19.45 7.52
CA GLU A 173 16.77 18.37 6.59
C GLU A 173 15.34 18.50 6.08
N ILE A 174 14.47 19.28 6.74
CA ILE A 174 13.04 19.35 6.40
C ILE A 174 12.80 19.90 4.98
N ASP A 175 13.59 20.90 4.56
CA ASP A 175 13.51 21.50 3.22
C ASP A 175 13.94 20.50 2.14
N HIS A 176 14.94 19.68 2.46
CA HIS A 176 15.40 18.61 1.58
C HIS A 176 14.38 17.48 1.50
N TYR A 177 13.75 17.11 2.61
CA TYR A 177 12.64 16.16 2.63
C TYR A 177 11.47 16.67 1.79
N GLN A 178 11.07 17.94 1.96
CA GLN A 178 10.02 18.57 1.17
C GLN A 178 10.32 18.53 -0.34
N SER A 179 11.57 18.89 -0.71
CA SER A 179 12.00 18.86 -2.11
C SER A 179 11.91 17.45 -2.71
N ARG A 180 12.25 16.41 -1.94
CA ARG A 180 12.12 15.01 -2.37
C ARG A 180 10.66 14.57 -2.47
N LEU A 181 9.77 15.06 -1.61
CA LEU A 181 8.34 14.79 -1.71
C LEU A 181 7.75 15.38 -3.00
N ILE A 182 8.13 16.61 -3.35
CA ILE A 182 7.75 17.25 -4.61
C ILE A 182 8.24 16.43 -5.80
N GLU A 183 9.53 16.08 -5.83
CA GLU A 183 10.11 15.25 -6.89
C GLU A 183 9.39 13.90 -7.01
N LEU A 184 9.07 13.27 -5.88
CA LEU A 184 8.40 11.98 -5.84
C LEU A 184 6.96 12.06 -6.38
N PHE A 185 6.20 13.09 -5.99
CA PHE A 185 4.85 13.32 -6.48
C PHE A 185 4.84 13.56 -7.99
N GLU A 186 5.68 14.49 -8.47
CA GLU A 186 5.81 14.83 -9.89
C GLU A 186 6.30 13.64 -10.72
N LEU A 187 7.22 12.83 -10.18
CA LEU A 187 7.67 11.62 -10.84
C LEU A 187 6.54 10.62 -11.02
N ILE A 188 5.72 10.38 -9.98
CA ILE A 188 4.56 9.48 -10.07
C ILE A 188 3.56 10.00 -11.11
N GLN A 189 3.23 11.29 -11.04
CA GLN A 189 2.33 11.96 -11.98
C GLN A 189 2.83 11.87 -13.44
N SER A 190 4.16 11.91 -13.66
CA SER A 190 4.74 11.75 -15.00
C SER A 190 4.49 10.37 -15.63
N TYR A 191 4.17 9.35 -14.82
CA TYR A 191 3.80 8.02 -15.30
C TYR A 191 2.29 7.82 -15.43
N ASN A 192 1.49 8.52 -14.63
CA ASN A 192 0.04 8.45 -14.61
C ASN A 192 -0.53 9.77 -14.07
N GLU A 193 -1.16 10.57 -14.93
CA GLU A 193 -1.63 11.93 -14.59
C GLU A 193 -2.94 11.96 -13.78
N ASP A 194 -3.68 10.84 -13.81
CA ASP A 194 -5.01 10.71 -13.19
C ASP A 194 -4.96 9.97 -11.84
N VAL A 195 -3.75 9.57 -11.38
CA VAL A 195 -3.63 8.75 -10.16
C VAL A 195 -3.80 9.59 -8.89
N GLU A 196 -4.61 9.09 -7.97
CA GLU A 196 -4.77 9.67 -6.64
C GLU A 196 -3.67 9.17 -5.70
N ILE A 197 -2.92 10.07 -5.07
CA ILE A 197 -1.73 9.73 -4.29
C ILE A 197 -1.92 10.11 -2.82
N PHE A 198 -1.91 9.10 -1.96
CA PHE A 198 -2.06 9.25 -0.51
C PHE A 198 -0.72 9.05 0.19
N LEU A 199 -0.18 10.12 0.78
CA LEU A 199 0.96 10.03 1.69
C LEU A 199 0.47 9.64 3.09
N ILE A 200 0.95 8.52 3.60
CA ILE A 200 0.69 8.07 4.97
C ILE A 200 1.74 8.70 5.89
N GLY A 201 1.26 9.41 6.92
CA GLY A 201 2.11 10.12 7.87
C GLY A 201 2.90 9.22 8.82
N PHE A 202 3.64 9.86 9.72
CA PHE A 202 4.44 9.24 10.76
C PHE A 202 3.68 9.06 12.06
N TYR A 203 4.10 8.08 12.85
CA TYR A 203 3.77 7.95 14.27
C TYR A 203 5.06 7.94 15.10
N ASN A 204 4.95 8.20 16.40
CA ASN A 204 6.06 8.14 17.33
C ASN A 204 6.16 6.73 17.96
N PRO A 205 7.13 5.88 17.59
CA PRO A 205 7.31 4.57 18.24
C PRO A 205 7.90 4.67 19.66
N PHE A 206 8.37 5.85 20.08
CA PHE A 206 9.04 6.06 21.36
C PHE A 206 8.17 6.82 22.38
N GLU A 207 6.91 7.06 22.06
CA GLU A 207 5.95 7.72 22.94
C GLU A 207 5.87 7.01 24.31
N GLY A 208 5.93 7.77 25.40
CA GLY A 208 5.86 7.24 26.76
C GLY A 208 7.10 6.49 27.28
N TYR A 209 8.16 6.29 26.46
CA TYR A 209 9.38 5.61 26.90
C TYR A 209 10.41 6.55 27.54
N PHE A 210 10.42 7.84 27.19
CA PHE A 210 11.38 8.80 27.74
C PHE A 210 10.71 10.17 28.00
N ASP A 211 10.95 10.76 29.18
CA ASP A 211 10.43 12.10 29.54
C ASP A 211 11.01 13.23 28.68
N GLU A 212 12.03 12.95 27.87
CA GLU A 212 12.71 13.87 26.94
C GLU A 212 12.11 13.81 25.51
N VAL A 213 10.97 13.12 25.31
CA VAL A 213 10.32 12.87 24.00
C VAL A 213 9.59 14.08 23.41
N GLU A 214 9.30 15.12 24.19
CA GLU A 214 8.59 16.33 23.70
C GLU A 214 9.24 16.92 22.44
N ALA A 215 10.58 16.96 22.37
CA ALA A 215 11.29 17.45 21.19
C ALA A 215 11.12 16.55 19.95
N LEU A 216 11.06 15.23 20.13
CA LEU A 216 10.84 14.29 19.02
C LEU A 216 9.39 14.37 18.51
N GLU A 217 8.45 14.58 19.42
CA GLU A 217 7.04 14.78 19.12
C GLU A 217 6.83 16.05 18.27
N ASP A 218 7.45 17.16 18.66
CA ASP A 218 7.43 18.41 17.87
C ASP A 218 8.04 18.22 16.48
N ILE A 219 9.17 17.49 16.37
CA ILE A 219 9.81 17.16 15.09
C ILE A 219 8.85 16.33 14.22
N LEU A 220 8.24 15.28 14.77
CA LEU A 220 7.30 14.43 14.02
C LEU A 220 6.08 15.22 13.55
N ASN A 221 5.55 16.11 14.38
CA ASN A 221 4.44 16.99 14.02
C ASN A 221 4.81 17.95 12.88
N LYS A 222 6.01 18.56 12.92
CA LYS A 222 6.53 19.37 11.81
C LYS A 222 6.67 18.56 10.52
N TRP A 223 7.22 17.35 10.60
CA TRP A 223 7.45 16.47 9.44
C TRP A 223 6.14 15.89 8.86
N ASN A 224 5.13 15.64 9.70
CA ASN A 224 3.79 15.32 9.23
C ASN A 224 3.15 16.52 8.54
N ASN A 225 3.27 17.72 9.13
CA ASN A 225 2.70 18.93 8.55
C ASN A 225 3.34 19.30 7.20
N ILE A 226 4.67 19.17 7.05
CA ILE A 226 5.32 19.44 5.76
C ILE A 226 4.88 18.43 4.70
N GLY A 227 4.75 17.15 5.06
CA GLY A 227 4.22 16.12 4.16
C GLY A 227 2.80 16.42 3.71
N LYS A 228 1.94 16.79 4.67
CA LYS A 228 0.56 17.20 4.43
C LYS A 228 0.46 18.38 3.48
N VAL A 229 1.07 19.50 3.83
CA VAL A 229 1.01 20.74 3.02
C VAL A 229 1.58 20.53 1.62
N THR A 230 2.64 19.73 1.48
CA THR A 230 3.19 19.42 0.16
C THR A 230 2.26 18.58 -0.69
N PHE A 231 1.69 17.49 -0.17
CA PHE A 231 0.81 16.63 -0.96
C PHE A 231 -0.53 17.31 -1.27
N GLU A 232 -1.17 17.91 -0.27
CA GLU A 232 -2.46 18.61 -0.44
C GLU A 232 -2.35 19.91 -1.27
N SER A 233 -1.14 20.31 -1.71
CA SER A 233 -0.97 21.39 -2.68
C SER A 233 -1.27 20.96 -4.13
N TYR A 234 -1.35 19.65 -4.38
CA TYR A 234 -1.75 19.05 -5.65
C TYR A 234 -3.19 18.56 -5.57
N GLU A 235 -3.92 18.63 -6.68
CA GLU A 235 -5.34 18.22 -6.75
C GLU A 235 -5.52 16.73 -6.40
N GLN A 236 -4.65 15.87 -6.92
CA GLN A 236 -4.68 14.42 -6.69
C GLN A 236 -3.90 13.98 -5.43
N GLY A 237 -3.52 14.94 -4.57
CA GLY A 237 -2.63 14.69 -3.44
C GLY A 237 -3.35 14.72 -2.10
N HIS A 238 -3.19 13.65 -1.33
CA HIS A 238 -3.86 13.46 -0.05
C HIS A 238 -2.88 13.08 1.05
N PHE A 239 -3.25 13.37 2.30
CA PHE A 239 -2.46 13.02 3.47
C PHE A 239 -3.30 12.23 4.49
N ILE A 240 -2.75 11.10 4.95
CA ILE A 240 -3.40 10.21 5.91
C ILE A 240 -2.66 10.34 7.26
N PRO A 241 -3.21 11.05 8.25
CA PRO A 241 -2.62 11.10 9.57
C PRO A 241 -2.78 9.75 10.27
N ILE A 242 -1.70 9.21 10.84
CA ILE A 242 -1.74 7.99 11.67
C ILE A 242 -1.10 8.18 13.04
N HIS A 243 -0.60 9.38 13.32
CA HIS A 243 0.14 9.70 14.53
C HIS A 243 -0.69 9.41 15.79
N ASP A 244 -1.95 9.87 15.80
CA ASP A 244 -2.90 9.73 16.91
C ASP A 244 -3.22 8.27 17.26
N LEU A 245 -3.09 7.36 16.30
CA LEU A 245 -3.37 5.94 16.53
C LEU A 245 -2.43 5.32 17.56
N PHE A 246 -1.20 5.87 17.70
CA PHE A 246 -0.17 5.34 18.58
C PHE A 246 -0.06 6.09 19.91
N GLN A 247 -0.94 7.05 20.18
CA GLN A 247 -1.04 7.75 21.47
C GLN A 247 -2.00 7.06 22.46
N ILE A 248 -2.43 5.83 22.16
CA ILE A 248 -3.40 5.08 22.97
C ILE A 248 -2.67 4.29 24.06
N ASP A 249 -2.54 4.85 25.26
CA ASP A 249 -1.82 4.27 26.42
C ASP A 249 -2.22 2.84 26.84
N ARG A 250 -3.37 2.35 26.37
CA ARG A 250 -3.98 1.10 26.86
C ARG A 250 -3.71 -0.11 25.98
N VAL A 251 -3.13 0.08 24.79
CA VAL A 251 -2.94 -1.01 23.83
C VAL A 251 -1.53 -0.94 23.27
N ASN A 252 -0.77 -2.04 23.38
CA ASN A 252 0.51 -2.13 22.69
C ASN A 252 0.27 -2.40 21.20
N LEU A 253 0.58 -1.42 20.36
CA LEU A 253 0.45 -1.50 18.91
C LEU A 253 1.75 -1.82 18.20
N LEU A 254 2.86 -1.95 18.94
CA LEU A 254 4.18 -2.23 18.39
C LEU A 254 4.50 -3.73 18.47
N ALA A 255 5.28 -4.20 17.52
CA ALA A 255 5.79 -5.55 17.47
C ALA A 255 6.84 -5.78 18.56
N ASN A 256 7.40 -6.99 18.61
CA ASN A 256 8.49 -7.35 19.51
C ASN A 256 9.72 -6.44 19.38
N ASP A 257 9.79 -5.70 18.26
CA ASP A 257 10.85 -4.74 18.03
C ASP A 257 10.60 -3.33 18.56
N ASN A 258 9.49 -3.11 19.26
CA ASN A 258 9.11 -1.83 19.86
C ASN A 258 9.27 -0.64 18.90
N PHE A 259 9.16 -0.89 17.60
CA PHE A 259 9.38 0.13 16.56
C PHE A 259 8.33 0.00 15.47
N HIS A 260 8.19 -1.18 14.86
CA HIS A 260 7.21 -1.39 13.80
C HIS A 260 5.85 -1.79 14.39
N PRO A 261 4.74 -1.57 13.67
CA PRO A 261 3.43 -1.99 14.14
C PRO A 261 3.33 -3.52 14.22
N ASN A 262 2.55 -4.00 15.19
CA ASN A 262 2.09 -5.40 15.21
C ASN A 262 0.79 -5.55 14.40
N GLU A 263 0.20 -6.75 14.40
CA GLU A 263 -1.06 -7.03 13.69
C GLU A 263 -2.20 -6.06 14.07
N THR A 264 -2.30 -5.68 15.35
CA THR A 264 -3.34 -4.76 15.83
C THR A 264 -3.05 -3.33 15.33
N GLY A 265 -1.80 -2.88 15.43
CA GLY A 265 -1.37 -1.58 14.90
C GLY A 265 -1.62 -1.48 13.39
N TYR A 266 -1.24 -2.50 12.62
CA TYR A 266 -1.52 -2.57 11.19
C TYR A 266 -3.01 -2.60 10.85
N SER A 267 -3.83 -3.25 11.68
CA SER A 267 -5.29 -3.23 11.50
C SER A 267 -5.89 -1.85 11.71
N LEU A 268 -5.37 -1.06 12.66
CA LEU A 268 -5.79 0.33 12.88
C LEU A 268 -5.32 1.24 11.75
N ILE A 269 -4.05 1.14 11.33
CA ILE A 269 -3.53 1.88 10.19
C ILE A 269 -4.36 1.57 8.94
N GLY A 270 -4.62 0.30 8.64
CA GLY A 270 -5.40 -0.08 7.47
C GLY A 270 -6.86 0.39 7.53
N ALA A 271 -7.44 0.52 8.73
CA ALA A 271 -8.76 1.09 8.90
C ALA A 271 -8.77 2.60 8.65
N ARG A 272 -7.80 3.35 9.19
CA ARG A 272 -7.63 4.78 8.93
C ARG A 272 -7.34 5.05 7.45
N VAL A 273 -6.45 4.26 6.85
CA VAL A 273 -6.15 4.37 5.42
C VAL A 273 -7.41 4.20 4.60
N LEU A 274 -8.23 3.19 4.87
CA LEU A 274 -9.50 3.03 4.17
C LEU A 274 -10.46 4.20 4.43
N GLU A 275 -10.60 4.65 5.68
CA GLU A 275 -11.48 5.77 6.05
C GLU A 275 -11.18 7.03 5.24
N GLU A 276 -9.90 7.42 5.13
CA GLU A 276 -9.49 8.62 4.40
C GLU A 276 -9.58 8.44 2.86
N MET A 277 -9.27 7.24 2.34
CA MET A 277 -9.28 6.98 0.89
C MET A 277 -10.68 6.68 0.33
N LEU A 278 -11.61 6.18 1.14
CA LEU A 278 -12.90 5.67 0.65
C LEU A 278 -13.71 6.70 -0.14
N PRO A 279 -13.82 7.98 0.25
CA PRO A 279 -14.54 8.97 -0.54
C PRO A 279 -13.98 9.12 -1.96
N THR A 280 -12.66 9.24 -2.10
CA THR A 280 -11.98 9.30 -3.40
C THR A 280 -12.15 8.01 -4.18
N PHE A 281 -12.05 6.86 -3.52
CA PHE A 281 -12.26 5.55 -4.13
C PHE A 281 -13.69 5.42 -4.71
N GLU A 282 -14.70 5.89 -3.99
CA GLU A 282 -16.10 5.86 -4.44
C GLU A 282 -16.34 6.77 -5.65
N LEU A 283 -15.67 7.92 -5.73
CA LEU A 283 -15.70 8.79 -6.92
C LEU A 283 -15.12 8.09 -8.15
N ILE A 284 -13.93 7.50 -8.02
CA ILE A 284 -13.31 6.69 -9.10
C ILE A 284 -14.24 5.55 -9.51
N ALA A 285 -14.86 4.88 -8.54
CA ALA A 285 -15.82 3.80 -8.81
C ALA A 285 -17.04 4.26 -9.59
N GLN A 286 -17.55 5.45 -9.29
CA GLN A 286 -18.66 6.05 -10.02
C GLN A 286 -18.25 6.41 -11.46
N GLU A 287 -17.11 7.09 -11.63
CA GLU A 287 -16.62 7.50 -12.96
C GLU A 287 -16.38 6.30 -13.88
N LYS A 288 -15.74 5.24 -13.38
CA LYS A 288 -15.54 4.00 -14.15
C LYS A 288 -16.85 3.35 -14.56
N LYS A 289 -17.85 3.38 -13.67
CA LYS A 289 -19.18 2.84 -13.98
C LYS A 289 -19.87 3.66 -15.08
N GLU A 290 -19.83 4.98 -14.99
CA GLU A 290 -20.40 5.88 -16.00
C GLU A 290 -19.74 5.68 -17.38
N MET A 291 -18.41 5.58 -17.43
CA MET A 291 -17.68 5.29 -18.68
C MET A 291 -18.08 3.94 -19.30
N MET A 292 -18.29 2.91 -18.47
CA MET A 292 -18.70 1.59 -18.94
C MET A 292 -20.13 1.60 -19.47
N ASP A 293 -21.04 2.32 -18.80
CA ASP A 293 -22.44 2.47 -19.24
C ASP A 293 -22.53 3.27 -20.56
N GLU A 294 -21.69 4.29 -20.75
CA GLU A 294 -21.60 5.05 -22.01
C GLU A 294 -21.11 4.20 -23.20
N GLN A 295 -20.16 3.29 -22.96
CA GLN A 295 -19.63 2.40 -24.01
C GLN A 295 -20.63 1.32 -24.45
N ILE A 296 -21.64 1.01 -23.63
CA ILE A 296 -22.64 -0.05 -23.89
C ILE A 296 -23.94 0.53 -24.49
N SER A 297 -24.11 1.86 -24.50
CA SER A 297 -25.29 2.50 -25.07
C SER A 297 -25.32 2.37 -26.61
N PRO A 298 -26.35 1.74 -27.22
CA PRO A 298 -26.44 1.64 -28.67
C PRO A 298 -26.71 3.02 -29.30
N GLN A 299 -25.89 3.41 -30.29
CA GLN A 299 -26.22 4.49 -31.22
C GLN A 299 -27.42 4.13 -32.10
#